data_AF-A0A151T537-F1
#
_entry.id   AF-A0A151T537-F1
#
_cell.length_a   1.000
_cell.length_b   1.000
_cell.length_c   1.000
_cell.angle_alpha   90.00
_cell.angle_beta   90.00
_cell.angle_gamma   90.00
#
_symmetry.space_group_name_H-M   'P 1'
#
loop_
_entity.id
_entity.type
_entity.pdbx_description
1 polymer ?
#
loop_
_entity_poly.entity_id
_entity_poly.type
_entity_poly.pdbx_seq_one_letter_code
_entity_poly.pdbx_strand_id
1 'polypeptide(L)' 'MQDEFEMSMMGELKFFLGLQIVQSDEGIKIHQTKYTKELLQKFKMEDAKPTKTPMHPSTTLGLDEDSLDVESMMY' A
#
# COMPACT_ATOMS: atom_id res chain seq x y z
N MET A 1 -14.85 -9.54 15.96
CA MET A 1 -13.88 -9.33 14.87
C MET A 1 -13.33 -7.90 14.82
N GLN A 2 -13.78 -6.99 15.69
CA GLN A 2 -13.29 -5.60 15.78
C GLN A 2 -12.05 -5.40 16.69
N ASP A 3 -11.58 -6.44 17.39
CA ASP A 3 -10.57 -6.29 18.45
C ASP A 3 -9.10 -6.52 18.02
N GLU A 4 -8.81 -6.76 16.74
CA GLU A 4 -7.42 -7.07 16.34
C GLU A 4 -6.60 -5.86 15.87
N PHE A 5 -7.22 -4.73 15.53
CA PHE A 5 -6.49 -3.54 15.09
C PHE A 5 -7.16 -2.25 15.59
N GLU A 6 -6.57 -1.65 16.63
CA GLU A 6 -6.84 -0.26 17.01
C GLU A 6 -6.46 0.65 15.82
N MET A 7 -7.45 1.11 15.06
CA MET A 7 -7.27 2.18 14.09
C MET A 7 -7.37 3.52 14.83
N SER A 8 -6.24 4.16 15.10
CA SER A 8 -6.23 5.56 15.49
C SER A 8 -6.57 6.42 14.27
N MET A 9 -7.54 7.33 14.38
CA MET A 9 -7.77 8.37 13.36
C MET A 9 -6.49 9.21 13.20
N MET A 10 -5.79 9.01 12.07
CA MET A 10 -4.41 9.50 11.90
C MET A 10 -4.30 10.51 10.75
N GLY A 11 -5.18 11.51 10.69
CA GLY A 11 -5.10 12.60 9.70
C GLY A 11 -4.94 12.10 8.26
N GLU A 12 -4.22 12.84 7.41
CA GLU A 12 -3.78 12.32 6.11
C GLU A 12 -2.91 11.06 6.32
N LEU A 13 -3.38 9.92 5.80
CA LEU A 13 -2.67 8.65 5.78
C LEU A 13 -1.35 8.81 5.01
N LYS A 14 -0.25 9.04 5.73
CA LYS A 14 1.11 9.17 5.18
C LYS A 14 1.83 7.84 5.09
N PHE A 15 1.47 6.89 5.94
CA PHE A 15 2.03 5.54 5.96
C PHE A 15 0.95 4.51 6.31
N PHE A 16 0.89 3.42 5.56
CA PHE A 16 0.04 2.27 5.84
C PHE A 16 0.80 0.98 5.55
N LEU A 17 0.83 0.05 6.51
CA LEU A 17 1.56 -1.22 6.37
C LEU A 17 3.06 -1.07 6.01
N GLY A 18 3.66 0.08 6.33
CA GLY A 18 5.03 0.44 5.94
C GLY A 18 5.16 1.06 4.55
N LEU A 19 4.09 1.09 3.76
CA LEU A 19 4.00 1.79 2.48
C LEU A 19 3.77 3.27 2.72
N GLN A 20 4.51 4.12 2.00
CA GLN A 20 4.30 5.55 2.06
C GLN A 20 3.18 5.94 1.11
N ILE A 21 2.26 6.77 1.58
CA ILE A 21 1.07 7.19 0.86
C ILE A 21 1.13 8.71 0.70
N VAL A 22 0.90 9.18 -0.52
CA VAL A 22 0.78 10.60 -0.86
C VAL A 22 -0.60 10.80 -1.47
N GLN A 23 -1.44 11.57 -0.77
CA GLN A 23 -2.78 11.91 -1.22
C GLN A 23 -2.72 13.30 -1.87
N SER A 24 -3.37 13.45 -3.02
CA SER A 24 -3.44 14.71 -3.77
C SER A 24 -4.78 14.77 -4.50
N ASP A 25 -5.13 15.93 -5.04
CA ASP A 25 -6.38 16.11 -5.81
C ASP A 25 -6.41 15.22 -7.08
N GLU A 26 -5.25 14.77 -7.58
CA GLU A 26 -5.13 13.80 -8.67
C GLU A 26 -5.37 12.35 -8.23
N GLY A 27 -5.51 12.10 -6.93
CA GLY A 27 -5.67 10.77 -6.34
C GLY A 27 -4.52 10.35 -5.40
N ILE A 28 -4.47 9.05 -5.10
CA ILE A 28 -3.56 8.44 -4.13
C ILE A 28 -2.35 7.82 -4.84
N LYS A 29 -1.15 8.22 -4.44
CA LYS A 29 0.13 7.67 -4.91
C LYS A 29 0.78 6.84 -3.79
N ILE A 30 1.14 5.58 -4.09
CA ILE A 30 1.76 4.66 -3.13
C ILE A 30 3.24 4.49 -3.48
N HIS A 31 4.12 4.76 -2.51
CA HIS A 31 5.56 4.56 -2.61
C HIS A 31 6.00 3.37 -1.76
N GLN A 32 6.62 2.38 -2.41
CA GLN A 32 7.06 1.13 -1.76
C GLN A 32 8.55 1.11 -1.39
N THR A 33 9.34 2.09 -1.84
CA THR A 33 10.81 2.07 -1.74
C THR A 33 11.32 1.81 -0.33
N LYS A 34 10.75 2.46 0.69
CA LYS A 34 11.16 2.27 2.09
C LYS A 34 10.80 0.86 2.58
N TYR A 35 9.55 0.45 2.38
CA TYR A 35 9.07 -0.89 2.72
C TYR A 35 9.93 -1.99 2.10
N THR A 36 10.22 -1.90 0.79
CA THR A 36 11.04 -2.89 0.09
C THR A 36 12.44 -2.98 0.70
N LYS A 37 13.07 -1.84 1.04
CA LYS A 37 14.39 -1.83 1.68
C LYS A 37 14.38 -2.48 3.06
N GLU A 38 13.41 -2.11 3.89
CA GLU A 38 13.24 -2.69 5.24
C GLU A 38 12.96 -4.20 5.17
N LEU A 39 12.16 -4.63 4.20
CA LEU A 39 11.87 -6.04 3.95
C LEU A 39 13.14 -6.80 3.55
N LEU A 40 13.92 -6.28 2.61
CA LEU A 40 15.18 -6.90 2.20
C LEU A 40 16.16 -6.99 3.36
N GLN A 41 16.29 -5.93 4.17
CA GLN A 41 17.13 -5.93 5.35
C GLN A 41 16.69 -6.98 6.39
N LYS A 42 15.38 -7.08 6.66
CA LYS A 42 14.81 -8.06 7.60
C LYS A 42 15.20 -9.50 7.24
N PHE A 43 15.28 -9.80 5.96
CA PHE A 43 15.64 -11.13 5.45
C PHE A 43 17.11 -11.25 5.01
N LYS A 44 17.95 -10.23 5.29
CA LYS A 44 19.38 -10.19 4.92
C LYS A 44 19.61 -10.35 3.41
N MET A 45 18.75 -9.73 2.60
CA MET A 45 18.74 -9.76 1.13
C MET A 45 19.16 -8.41 0.52
N GLU A 46 19.88 -7.59 1.26
CA GLU A 46 20.28 -6.22 0.86
C GLU A 46 21.18 -6.23 -0.39
N ASP A 47 22.05 -7.24 -0.47
CA ASP A 47 22.98 -7.47 -1.59
C ASP A 47 22.42 -8.44 -2.65
N ALA A 48 21.14 -8.84 -2.53
CA ALA A 48 20.53 -9.72 -3.50
C ALA A 48 20.48 -9.05 -4.88
N LYS A 49 20.87 -9.79 -5.92
CA LYS A 49 20.83 -9.26 -7.29
C LYS A 49 19.39 -8.95 -7.67
N PRO A 50 19.12 -7.76 -8.25
CA PRO A 50 17.78 -7.44 -8.73
C PRO A 50 17.39 -8.42 -9.82
N THR A 51 16.31 -9.15 -9.60
CA THR A 51 15.68 -9.97 -10.63
C THR A 51 14.48 -9.20 -11.16
N LYS A 52 14.30 -9.22 -12.48
CA LYS A 52 13.04 -8.78 -13.07
C LYS A 52 12.00 -9.86 -12.79
N THR A 53 11.29 -9.74 -11.68
CA THR A 53 10.00 -10.42 -11.51
C THR A 53 8.95 -9.44 -12.00
N PRO A 54 8.53 -9.49 -13.28
CA PRO A 54 7.43 -8.66 -13.74
C PRO A 54 6.18 -8.99 -12.92
N MET A 55 5.39 -7.98 -12.59
CA MET A 55 4.00 -8.20 -12.23
C MET A 55 3.36 -8.99 -13.37
N HIS A 56 2.58 -10.03 -13.05
CA HIS A 56 1.98 -10.86 -14.07
C HIS A 56 1.14 -9.97 -15.00
N PRO A 57 1.35 -10.00 -16.32
CA PRO A 57 0.71 -9.05 -17.24
C PRO A 57 -0.81 -9.19 -17.31
N SER A 58 -1.37 -10.31 -16.85
CA SER A 58 -2.83 -10.47 -16.71
C SER A 58 -3.41 -9.83 -15.45
N THR A 59 -2.58 -9.28 -14.56
CA THR A 59 -3.05 -8.51 -13.40
C THR A 59 -3.33 -7.09 -13.88
N THR A 60 -4.53 -6.88 -14.40
CA THR A 60 -5.04 -5.55 -14.72
C THR A 60 -5.69 -4.94 -13.49
N LEU A 61 -5.14 -3.83 -13.02
CA LEU A 61 -5.82 -2.96 -12.05
C LEU A 61 -6.83 -2.12 -12.84
N GLY A 62 -8.11 -2.45 -12.70
CA GLY A 62 -9.22 -1.69 -13.26
C GLY A 62 -9.98 -0.98 -12.16
N LEU A 63 -10.76 0.04 -12.52
CA LEU A 63 -11.84 0.50 -11.67
C LEU A 63 -12.84 -0.66 -11.59
N ASP A 64 -13.18 -1.06 -10.37
CA ASP A 64 -14.24 -2.03 -10.15
C ASP A 64 -15.56 -1.24 -10.15
N GLU A 65 -16.22 -1.19 -11.31
CA GLU A 65 -17.43 -0.39 -11.55
C GLU A 65 -18.64 -0.87 -10.72
N ASP A 66 -18.60 -2.12 -10.25
CA ASP A 66 -19.61 -2.71 -9.36
C ASP A 66 -19.26 -2.52 -7.88
N SER A 67 -18.11 -1.88 -7.58
CA SER A 67 -17.80 -1.47 -6.20
C SER A 67 -18.88 -0.54 -5.71
N LEU A 68 -19.44 -0.82 -4.55
CA LEU A 68 -20.15 0.21 -3.81
C LEU A 68 -19.18 1.36 -3.60
N ASP A 69 -19.60 2.58 -3.94
CA ASP A 69 -18.89 3.78 -3.51
C ASP A 69 -18.66 3.60 -2.01
N VAL A 70 -17.38 3.49 -1.65
CA VAL A 70 -16.99 3.49 -0.24
C VAL A 70 -17.23 4.92 0.19
N GLU A 71 -18.48 5.23 0.55
CA GLU A 71 -18.78 6.37 1.38
C GLU A 71 -17.76 6.27 2.50
N SER A 72 -17.05 7.37 2.77
CA SER A 72 -16.29 7.51 4.01
C SER A 72 -17.33 7.45 5.13
N MET A 73 -17.86 6.26 5.42
CA MET A 73 -18.61 5.98 6.61
C MET A 73 -17.69 6.46 7.70
N MET A 74 -18.14 7.52 8.35
CA MET A 74 -17.49 8.04 9.54
C MET A 74 -17.20 6.83 10.43
N TYR A 75 -15.91 6.56 10.59
CA TYR A 75 -15.38 5.77 11.70
C TYR A 75 -14.79 6.77 12.68
#